data_AF-A0A0L6J9E5-F1
#
_entry.id   AF-A0A0L6J9E5-F1
#
_cell.length_a   1.000
_cell.length_b   1.000
_cell.length_c   1.000
_cell.angle_alpha   90.00
_cell.angle_beta   90.00
_cell.angle_gamma   90.00
#
_symmetry.space_group_name_H-M   'P 1'
#
loop_
_entity.id
_entity.type
_entity.pdbx_description
1 polymer ?
#
loop_
_entity_poly.entity_id
_entity_poly.type
_entity_poly.pdbx_seq_one_letter_code
_entity_poly.pdbx_strand_id
1 'polypeptide(L)' 'MEMKTYSIFLRDRTQAGGDHPRLLAYEIPDRRAAQALVSVIAASYQDHGFNPATRVHWFRHKDGVHEIYAWPQR' A
#
# COMPACT_ATOMS: atom_id res chain seq x y z
N MET A 1 10.14 23.00 10.15
CA MET A 1 9.49 21.68 10.20
C MET A 1 9.65 21.06 8.83
N GLU A 2 10.38 19.97 8.69
CA GLU A 2 10.32 19.17 7.45
C GLU A 2 8.89 18.62 7.31
N MET A 3 8.26 18.91 6.18
CA MET A 3 6.99 18.28 5.82
C MET A 3 7.29 16.83 5.46
N LYS A 4 6.88 15.90 6.34
CA LYS A 4 7.00 14.47 6.05
C LYS A 4 5.98 14.07 4.98
N THR A 5 6.47 13.88 3.75
CA THR A 5 5.70 13.29 2.67
C THR A 5 5.61 11.78 2.83
N TYR A 6 4.69 11.16 2.08
CA TYR A 6 4.47 9.72 2.09
C TYR A 6 4.56 9.15 0.68
N SER A 7 4.99 7.89 0.62
CA SER A 7 4.94 7.05 -0.59
C SER A 7 3.96 5.92 -0.41
N ILE A 8 3.37 5.46 -1.52
CA ILE A 8 2.56 4.24 -1.56
C ILE A 8 3.35 3.15 -2.27
N PHE A 9 3.38 1.99 -1.63
CA PHE A 9 4.06 0.79 -2.13
C PHE A 9 3.08 -0.35 -2.33
N LEU A 10 3.40 -1.21 -3.30
CA LEU A 10 2.71 -2.45 -3.61
C LEU A 10 3.68 -3.62 -3.47
N ARG A 11 3.31 -4.65 -2.72
CA ARG A 11 4.07 -5.89 -2.59
C ARG A 11 3.22 -7.07 -3.04
N ASP A 12 3.76 -7.88 -3.95
CA ASP A 12 3.15 -9.15 -4.36
C ASP A 12 3.59 -10.26 -3.38
N ARG A 13 2.62 -11.00 -2.81
CA ARG A 13 2.90 -12.10 -1.88
C ARG A 13 3.06 -13.46 -2.55
N THR A 14 2.81 -13.59 -3.85
CA THR A 14 2.94 -14.85 -4.58
C THR A 14 4.34 -15.13 -5.10
N GLN A 15 5.17 -14.09 -5.26
CA GLN A 15 6.54 -14.25 -5.71
C GLN A 15 7.45 -14.56 -4.51
N ALA A 16 7.86 -15.84 -4.39
CA ALA A 16 8.75 -16.34 -3.33
C ALA A 16 10.18 -15.74 -3.30
N GLY A 17 10.45 -14.67 -4.06
CA GLY A 17 11.67 -13.86 -4.02
C GLY A 17 11.44 -12.39 -4.40
N GLY A 18 10.19 -11.96 -4.54
CA GLY A 18 9.80 -10.60 -4.94
C GLY A 18 9.65 -9.68 -3.73
N ASP A 19 10.66 -9.62 -2.87
CA ASP A 19 10.59 -8.85 -1.62
C ASP A 19 10.84 -7.34 -1.82
N HIS A 20 10.90 -6.89 -3.08
CA HIS A 20 11.04 -5.48 -3.44
C HIS A 20 9.67 -4.86 -3.69
N PRO A 21 9.17 -4.01 -2.78
CA PRO A 21 7.92 -3.32 -2.98
C PRO A 21 8.03 -2.36 -4.18
N ARG A 22 7.04 -2.40 -5.07
CA ARG A 22 6.92 -1.46 -6.18
C ARG A 22 6.38 -0.13 -5.67
N LEU A 23 7.05 0.97 -5.98
CA LEU A 23 6.54 2.32 -5.75
C LEU A 23 5.38 2.61 -6.71
N LEU A 24 4.24 3.06 -6.19
CA LEU A 24 3.07 3.47 -6.97
C LEU A 24 2.88 4.99 -7.00
N ALA A 25 3.15 5.65 -5.88
CA ALA A 25 3.03 7.10 -5.73
C ALA A 25 4.02 7.62 -4.69
N TYR A 26 4.42 8.88 -4.80
CA TYR A 26 5.39 9.54 -3.94
C TYR A 26 4.97 11.00 -3.68
N GLU A 27 5.64 11.69 -2.74
CA GLU A 27 5.36 13.10 -2.39
C GLU A 27 3.92 13.38 -1.94
N ILE A 28 3.25 12.39 -1.33
CA ILE A 28 1.90 12.58 -0.79
C ILE A 28 1.99 13.44 0.48
N PRO A 29 1.23 14.55 0.57
CA PRO A 29 1.51 15.63 1.52
C PRO A 29 1.35 15.24 3.00
N ASP A 30 0.50 14.26 3.30
CA ASP A 30 0.31 13.82 4.68
C ASP A 30 -0.13 12.36 4.78
N ARG A 31 -0.05 11.85 6.02
CA ARG A 31 -0.39 10.47 6.37
C ARG A 31 -1.84 10.13 6.04
N ARG A 32 -2.78 11.05 6.32
CA ARG A 32 -4.21 10.81 6.17
C ARG A 32 -4.57 10.68 4.70
N ALA A 33 -4.02 11.55 3.85
CA ALA A 33 -4.15 11.47 2.40
C ALA A 33 -3.59 10.14 1.87
N ALA A 34 -2.38 9.75 2.31
CA ALA A 34 -1.77 8.48 1.88
C ALA A 34 -2.59 7.26 2.32
N GLN A 35 -3.08 7.25 3.55
CA GLN A 35 -3.93 6.17 4.07
C GLN A 35 -5.29 6.10 3.35
N ALA A 36 -5.91 7.24 3.04
CA ALA A 36 -7.15 7.30 2.28
C ALA A 36 -6.94 6.71 0.87
N LEU A 37 -5.85 7.07 0.18
CA LEU A 37 -5.52 6.53 -1.13
C LEU A 37 -5.32 5.00 -1.09
N VAL A 38 -4.53 4.50 -0.13
CA VAL A 38 -4.33 3.06 0.06
C VAL A 38 -5.65 2.32 0.26
N SER A 39 -6.53 2.86 1.11
CA SER A 39 -7.83 2.26 1.39
C SER A 39 -8.75 2.26 0.16
N VAL A 40 -8.78 3.35 -0.60
CA VAL A 40 -9.60 3.48 -1.82
C VAL A 40 -9.10 2.54 -2.91
N ILE A 41 -7.78 2.43 -3.09
CA ILE A 41 -7.19 1.51 -4.08
C ILE A 41 -7.55 0.07 -3.71
N ALA A 42 -7.36 -0.36 -2.46
CA ALA A 42 -7.71 -1.72 -2.04
C ALA A 42 -9.21 -1.99 -2.23
N ALA A 43 -10.08 -1.05 -1.84
CA ALA A 43 -11.53 -1.19 -1.94
C ALA A 43 -12.06 -1.21 -3.40
N SER A 44 -11.23 -0.83 -4.39
CA SER A 44 -11.60 -0.95 -5.81
C SER A 44 -11.58 -2.39 -6.35
N TYR A 45 -11.03 -3.33 -5.58
CA TYR A 45 -11.00 -4.75 -5.93
C TYR A 45 -12.09 -5.52 -5.17
N GLN A 46 -12.70 -6.49 -5.84
CA GLN A 46 -13.80 -7.27 -5.28
C GLN A 46 -13.41 -8.05 -4.02
N ASP A 47 -12.22 -8.65 -4.03
CA ASP A 47 -11.66 -9.39 -2.89
C ASP A 47 -10.54 -8.55 -2.27
N HIS A 48 -10.81 -7.95 -1.12
CA HIS A 48 -9.90 -7.05 -0.42
C HIS A 48 -10.10 -7.12 1.08
N GLY A 49 -9.16 -6.55 1.82
CA GLY A 49 -9.29 -6.42 3.25
C GLY A 49 -8.20 -5.59 3.88
N PHE A 50 -8.22 -5.60 5.21
CA PHE A 50 -7.26 -4.91 6.05
C PHE A 50 -6.73 -5.87 7.10
N ASN A 51 -5.41 -6.01 7.20
CA ASN A 51 -4.78 -6.79 8.25
C ASN A 51 -4.50 -5.90 9.45
N PRO A 52 -5.23 -6.04 10.58
CA PRO A 52 -5.05 -5.18 11.75
C PRO A 52 -3.70 -5.40 12.45
N ALA A 53 -3.10 -6.59 12.34
CA ALA A 53 -1.81 -6.90 12.97
C ALA A 53 -0.64 -6.17 12.31
N THR A 54 -0.66 -6.06 10.97
CA THR A 54 0.39 -5.37 10.20
C THR A 54 0.01 -3.96 9.78
N ARG A 55 -1.25 -3.57 9.94
CA ARG A 55 -1.85 -2.31 9.46
C ARG A 55 -1.70 -2.10 7.95
N VAL A 56 -1.76 -3.19 7.18
CA VAL A 56 -1.60 -3.20 5.72
C VAL A 56 -2.93 -3.53 5.07
N HIS A 57 -3.29 -2.79 4.01
CA HIS A 57 -4.42 -3.15 3.15
C HIS A 57 -3.96 -4.18 2.13
N TRP A 58 -4.86 -5.07 1.74
CA TRP A 58 -4.57 -6.07 0.73
C TRP A 58 -5.74 -6.21 -0.22
N PHE A 59 -5.46 -6.70 -1.42
CA PHE A 59 -6.46 -7.09 -2.39
C PHE A 59 -5.98 -8.28 -3.21
N ARG A 60 -6.92 -9.05 -3.76
CA ARG A 60 -6.63 -10.10 -4.72
C ARG A 60 -6.84 -9.57 -6.13
N HIS A 61 -5.87 -9.79 -6.99
CA HIS A 61 -5.97 -9.47 -8.40
C HIS A 61 -5.24 -10.53 -9.21
N LYS A 62 -5.92 -11.08 -10.23
CA LYS A 62 -5.47 -12.29 -10.93
C LYS A 62 -5.18 -13.42 -9.94
N ASP A 63 -4.07 -14.13 -10.11
CA ASP A 63 -3.71 -15.30 -9.30
C ASP A 63 -2.97 -14.95 -7.99
N GLY A 64 -2.94 -13.67 -7.58
CA GLY A 64 -2.14 -13.24 -6.43
C GLY A 64 -2.80 -12.29 -5.44
N VAL A 65 -2.24 -12.31 -4.23
CA VAL A 65 -2.55 -11.37 -3.15
C VAL A 65 -1.51 -10.27 -3.16
N HIS A 66 -1.99 -9.04 -3.27
CA HIS A 66 -1.17 -7.85 -3.22
C HIS A 66 -1.42 -7.10 -1.92
N GLU A 67 -0.34 -6.68 -1.28
CA GLU A 67 -0.36 -5.75 -0.16
C GLU A 67 -0.08 -4.35 -0.67
N ILE A 68 -0.85 -3.37 -0.19
CA ILE A 68 -0.66 -1.97 -0.48
C ILE A 68 -0.61 -1.16 0.82
N TYR A 69 0.38 -0.29 0.93
CA TYR A 69 0.62 0.45 2.17
C TYR A 69 1.32 1.79 1.91
N ALA A 70 1.14 2.71 2.86
CA ALA A 70 1.80 4.00 2.88
C ALA A 70 3.03 3.96 3.80
N TRP A 71 4.12 4.62 3.41
CA TRP A 71 5.34 4.72 4.20
C TRP A 71 5.88 6.17 4.18
N PRO A 72 6.34 6.72 5.32
CA PRO A 72 6.88 8.07 5.36
C PRO A 72 8.21 8.16 4.59
N GLN A 73 8.37 9.24 3.83
CA GLN A 73 9.65 9.64 3.25
C GLN A 73 10.47 10.38 4.33
N ARG A 74 11.80 10.25 4.26
CA ARG A 74 12.73 10.98 5.12
C ARG A 74 13.01 12.35 4.54
#